data_AF-A0A542B2X0-F1
#
_entry.id   AF-A0A542B2X0-F1
#
_cell.length_a   1.000
_cell.length_b   1.000
_cell.length_c   1.000
_cell.angle_alpha   90.00
_cell.angle_beta   90.00
_cell.angle_gamma   90.00
#
_symmetry.space_group_name_H-M   'P 1'
#
loop_
_entity.id
_entity.type
_entity.pdbx_description
1 polymer ?
#
loop_
_entity_poly.entity_id
_entity_poly.type
_entity_poly.pdbx_seq_one_letter_code
_entity_poly.pdbx_strand_id
1 'polypeptide(L)'
;MAQHPILLGQYPGDKKGDPARVAGGKINQDFAELFAAVDQLDGLTLVAGPVTKLAPGANPTANLTGTAPNYTLTLGLPEGAAGAGAPNSADILAIAERDDLLREIAGAGVPDRPIAVLDFTRGVQWVKGFYAGASIPALAAAIPGSLNGRASTATYFDSDGLMKTAAANVPRIDYDPVTRDCRGYLREPARTNLVTYSEQLDNAAWGKSRSTVVPNATVAPDGLSTADKVVEDTTASNTHAVAIDATTSPSTQSWLSIFVKAAERTRCTVDSLNFAGQDERTSVAIDLITGAFTATGVNPSAKVENCGNGWWRVSIKTLRNATSSYSRLNVSLADASGNTIYTGDGISGIYVWGGQIEEGSSSSSYIPTTASTVTRAAESLQIATSSWLNLAEGTILVEFEAIQPPAGQNDFAFTLTVGTLSDFFAVYRTSAGSGNGYVRSISGSVTQISATANMPWPATPAARSAVAWKAGDAAWAWEGGLAGSNNAYVVPLSMPLLVLSSSGAVNSMRIKRIVIYPRRLSNTKLQALSNQGGWS
;
A
#
# COMPACT_ATOMS: atom_id res chain seq x y z
N MET A 1 16.51 29.25 -34.78
CA MET A 1 16.00 30.36 -33.94
C MET A 1 17.17 30.93 -33.17
N ALA A 2 17.21 32.25 -33.00
CA ALA A 2 18.38 33.01 -32.58
C ALA A 2 18.91 32.64 -31.19
N GLN A 3 20.22 32.83 -30.96
CA GLN A 3 20.86 32.74 -29.66
C GLN A 3 20.07 33.55 -28.62
N HIS A 4 19.43 32.88 -27.66
CA HIS A 4 18.79 33.52 -26.53
C HIS A 4 19.72 33.37 -25.31
N PRO A 5 20.57 34.37 -25.00
CA PRO A 5 21.27 34.39 -23.72
C PRO A 5 20.24 34.54 -22.60
N ILE A 6 20.15 33.54 -21.71
CA ILE A 6 19.32 33.60 -20.51
C ILE A 6 20.15 34.27 -19.41
N LEU A 7 19.74 35.49 -19.00
CA LEU A 7 20.38 36.26 -17.93
C LEU A 7 19.72 35.92 -16.58
N LEU A 8 20.49 35.38 -15.63
CA LEU A 8 19.98 34.84 -14.36
C LEU A 8 19.74 35.89 -13.23
N GLY A 9 19.87 37.19 -13.51
CA GLY A 9 19.55 38.29 -12.58
C GLY A 9 20.50 38.47 -11.37
N GLN A 10 20.38 39.60 -10.64
CA GLN A 10 21.15 39.89 -9.41
C GLN A 10 20.38 39.58 -8.12
N TYR A 11 21.13 39.13 -7.09
CA TYR A 11 20.66 38.72 -5.75
C TYR A 11 20.24 39.90 -4.85
N PRO A 12 19.03 39.89 -4.24
CA PRO A 12 18.75 40.64 -3.02
C PRO A 12 19.09 39.77 -1.80
N GLY A 13 19.94 40.28 -0.90
CA GLY A 13 20.34 39.58 0.32
C GLY A 13 19.19 39.35 1.29
N ASP A 14 19.02 38.10 1.73
CA ASP A 14 18.10 37.68 2.79
C ASP A 14 18.88 37.37 4.08
N LYS A 15 18.23 37.64 5.22
CA LYS A 15 18.79 37.66 6.58
C LYS A 15 18.73 36.30 7.31
N LYS A 16 18.75 35.14 6.62
CA LYS A 16 18.57 33.82 7.30
C LYS A 16 19.66 32.76 7.10
N GLY A 17 20.86 33.12 6.64
CA GLY A 17 22.09 32.48 7.11
C GLY A 17 22.44 31.07 6.61
N ASP A 18 21.92 30.59 5.47
CA ASP A 18 22.51 29.41 4.79
C ASP A 18 22.57 29.58 3.26
N PRO A 19 23.69 30.09 2.72
CA PRO A 19 23.87 30.37 1.29
C PRO A 19 23.85 29.13 0.39
N ALA A 20 24.28 27.96 0.88
CA ALA A 20 24.44 26.74 0.08
C ALA A 20 23.10 26.05 -0.21
N ARG A 21 22.20 26.06 0.77
CA ARG A 21 20.87 25.44 0.68
C ARG A 21 19.91 26.22 -0.22
N VAL A 22 20.09 27.54 -0.32
CA VAL A 22 19.31 28.43 -1.20
C VAL A 22 19.79 28.34 -2.66
N ALA A 23 21.10 28.22 -2.90
CA ALA A 23 21.66 28.01 -4.24
C ALA A 23 21.21 26.67 -4.85
N GLY A 24 21.22 25.58 -4.09
CA GLY A 24 20.75 24.26 -4.55
C GLY A 24 19.25 24.21 -4.83
N GLY A 25 18.42 24.90 -4.03
CA GLY A 25 16.97 24.95 -4.23
C GLY A 25 16.54 25.73 -5.48
N LYS A 26 17.23 26.83 -5.81
CA LYS A 26 16.88 27.69 -6.96
C LYS A 26 17.47 27.22 -8.29
N ILE A 27 18.66 26.59 -8.29
CA ILE A 27 19.18 25.88 -9.47
C ILE A 27 18.16 24.84 -9.94
N ASN A 28 17.51 24.13 -9.03
CA ASN A 28 16.48 23.14 -9.39
C ASN A 28 15.22 23.77 -10.00
N GLN A 29 14.86 25.00 -9.62
CA GLN A 29 13.68 25.70 -10.14
C GLN A 29 13.95 26.30 -11.54
N ASP A 30 15.13 26.89 -11.73
CA ASP A 30 15.52 27.46 -13.03
C ASP A 30 15.89 26.36 -14.05
N PHE A 31 16.42 25.22 -13.59
CA PHE A 31 16.52 24.01 -14.43
C PHE A 31 15.15 23.46 -14.79
N ALA A 32 14.14 23.55 -13.92
CA ALA A 32 12.78 23.11 -14.26
C ALA A 32 12.16 23.99 -15.36
N GLU A 33 12.42 25.30 -15.36
CA GLU A 33 12.01 26.20 -16.44
C GLU A 33 12.79 25.96 -17.74
N LEU A 34 14.10 25.70 -17.64
CA LEU A 34 14.92 25.30 -18.78
C LEU A 34 14.46 23.95 -19.36
N PHE A 35 14.17 22.98 -18.50
CA PHE A 35 13.62 21.69 -18.90
C PHE A 35 12.24 21.87 -19.53
N ALA A 36 11.35 22.70 -19.00
CA ALA A 36 10.06 23.00 -19.63
C ALA A 36 10.18 23.66 -21.01
N ALA A 37 11.22 24.49 -21.22
CA ALA A 37 11.52 25.07 -22.52
C ALA A 37 12.14 24.06 -23.51
N VAL A 38 12.93 23.11 -23.01
CA VAL A 38 13.57 22.04 -23.82
C VAL A 38 12.61 20.88 -24.12
N ASP A 39 11.64 20.60 -23.23
CA ASP A 39 10.63 19.55 -23.38
C ASP A 39 9.62 19.84 -24.50
N GLN A 40 9.62 21.07 -25.06
CA GLN A 40 8.86 21.40 -26.28
C GLN A 40 9.61 21.08 -27.59
N LEU A 41 10.83 20.55 -27.52
CA LEU A 41 11.68 20.30 -28.69
C LEU A 41 11.94 18.79 -28.86
N ASP A 42 11.08 18.10 -29.60
CA ASP A 42 11.24 16.68 -29.92
C ASP A 42 12.51 16.41 -30.76
N GLY A 43 13.25 15.35 -30.39
CA GLY A 43 14.28 14.73 -31.26
C GLY A 43 15.69 15.34 -31.23
N LEU A 44 16.11 15.97 -30.13
CA LEU A 44 17.45 16.59 -30.03
C LEU A 44 18.53 15.70 -29.43
N THR A 45 19.73 15.80 -29.98
CA THR A 45 21.00 15.34 -29.42
C THR A 45 21.72 16.54 -28.78
N LEU A 46 21.86 16.53 -27.46
CA LEU A 46 22.53 17.58 -26.70
C LEU A 46 23.89 17.06 -26.21
N VAL A 47 24.96 17.78 -26.52
CA VAL A 47 26.33 17.46 -26.12
C VAL A 47 26.85 18.54 -25.16
N ALA A 48 27.55 18.15 -24.10
CA ALA A 48 28.19 19.10 -23.20
C ALA A 48 29.34 19.85 -23.91
N GLY A 49 29.31 21.18 -23.83
CA GLY A 49 30.40 22.07 -24.24
C GLY A 49 31.32 22.41 -23.07
N PRO A 50 32.44 23.10 -23.32
CA PRO A 50 33.39 23.45 -22.27
C PRO A 50 32.77 24.39 -21.22
N VAL A 51 33.19 24.24 -19.97
CA VAL A 51 32.85 25.21 -18.92
C VAL A 51 33.85 26.37 -18.99
N THR A 52 33.34 27.59 -19.14
CA THR A 52 34.14 28.82 -19.25
C THR A 52 34.17 29.57 -17.91
N LYS A 53 35.36 30.06 -17.53
CA LYS A 53 35.50 30.88 -16.33
C LYS A 53 35.05 32.31 -16.64
N LEU A 54 34.10 32.83 -15.87
CA LEU A 54 33.66 34.22 -15.94
C LEU A 54 34.34 35.04 -14.83
N ALA A 55 34.38 36.37 -15.03
CA ALA A 55 34.94 37.29 -14.06
C ALA A 55 34.22 37.20 -12.69
N PRO A 56 34.91 37.49 -11.57
CA PRO A 56 34.29 37.53 -10.25
C PRO A 56 33.06 38.44 -10.23
N GLY A 57 31.93 37.93 -9.71
CA GLY A 57 30.67 38.68 -9.64
C GLY A 57 29.87 38.78 -10.96
N ALA A 58 30.33 38.14 -12.05
CA ALA A 58 29.52 37.99 -13.25
C ALA A 58 28.33 37.06 -13.00
N ASN A 59 27.23 37.26 -13.73
CA ASN A 59 26.13 36.30 -13.70
C ASN A 59 26.56 35.01 -14.41
N PRO A 60 26.23 33.82 -13.88
CA PRO A 60 26.43 32.57 -14.62
C PRO A 60 25.69 32.62 -15.95
N THR A 61 26.26 31.98 -16.97
CA THR A 61 25.68 31.94 -18.31
C THR A 61 25.49 30.50 -18.78
N ALA A 62 24.42 30.24 -19.52
CA ALA A 62 24.21 28.99 -20.24
C ALA A 62 23.92 29.32 -21.70
N ASN A 63 24.73 28.79 -22.61
CA ASN A 63 24.62 29.06 -24.04
C ASN A 63 24.43 27.76 -24.81
N LEU A 64 23.39 27.74 -25.63
CA LEU A 64 23.12 26.65 -26.57
C LEU A 64 23.64 27.04 -27.96
N THR A 65 24.57 26.28 -28.50
CA THR A 65 25.12 26.49 -29.85
C THR A 65 24.90 25.27 -30.72
N GLY A 66 24.67 25.45 -32.02
CA GLY A 66 24.41 24.35 -32.93
C GLY A 66 23.06 24.48 -33.65
N THR A 67 22.66 23.42 -34.34
CA THR A 67 21.44 23.36 -35.14
C THR A 67 20.82 21.99 -35.02
N ALA A 68 19.49 21.92 -34.99
CA ALA A 68 18.77 20.66 -34.88
C ALA A 68 19.29 19.59 -35.88
N PRO A 69 19.49 18.34 -35.43
CA PRO A 69 19.18 17.83 -34.10
C PRO A 69 20.29 18.06 -33.06
N ASN A 70 21.45 18.61 -33.44
CA ASN A 70 22.66 18.61 -32.62
C ASN A 70 22.94 19.97 -31.98
N TYR A 71 22.88 20.03 -30.66
CA TYR A 71 23.15 21.22 -29.89
C TYR A 71 24.26 20.97 -28.87
N THR A 72 25.01 22.01 -28.55
CA THR A 72 26.07 22.04 -27.55
C THR A 72 25.71 23.02 -26.46
N LEU A 73 25.66 22.57 -25.21
CA LEU A 73 25.42 23.43 -24.04
C LEU A 73 26.75 23.84 -23.41
N THR A 74 27.09 25.12 -23.47
CA THR A 74 28.29 25.71 -22.85
C THR A 74 27.87 26.48 -21.60
N LEU A 75 28.55 26.25 -20.48
CA LEU A 75 28.29 26.96 -19.22
C LEU A 75 29.40 27.97 -18.94
N GLY A 76 29.04 29.11 -18.38
CA GLY A 76 29.97 30.11 -17.86
C GLY A 76 29.74 30.29 -16.36
N LEU A 77 30.78 30.08 -15.56
CA LEU A 77 30.69 30.17 -14.10
C LEU A 77 31.59 31.30 -13.59
N PRO A 78 31.07 32.25 -12.77
CA PRO A 78 31.88 33.29 -12.17
C PRO A 78 32.85 32.72 -11.14
N GLU A 79 34.04 33.30 -11.09
CA GLU A 79 34.94 33.12 -9.98
C GLU A 79 34.27 33.56 -8.66
N GLY A 80 34.41 32.77 -7.61
CA GLY A 80 33.88 33.12 -6.29
C GLY A 80 34.45 34.46 -5.77
N ALA A 81 33.83 35.02 -4.74
CA ALA A 81 34.33 36.23 -4.09
C ALA A 81 35.82 36.07 -3.71
N ALA A 82 36.60 37.15 -3.83
CA ALA A 82 38.04 37.14 -3.57
C ALA A 82 38.35 36.47 -2.21
N GLY A 83 39.05 35.32 -2.25
CA GLY A 83 39.37 34.51 -1.07
C GLY A 83 38.67 33.15 -0.97
N ALA A 84 37.70 32.83 -1.84
CA ALA A 84 36.99 31.54 -1.81
C ALA A 84 37.78 30.32 -2.36
N GLY A 85 38.98 30.53 -2.91
CA GLY A 85 39.73 29.49 -3.61
C GLY A 85 39.12 29.16 -4.98
N ALA A 86 39.95 28.73 -5.94
CA ALA A 86 39.45 28.14 -7.17
C ALA A 86 38.64 26.87 -6.83
N PRO A 87 37.60 26.51 -7.62
CA PRO A 87 36.94 25.21 -7.48
C PRO A 87 38.01 24.13 -7.37
N ASN A 88 38.00 23.39 -6.28
CA ASN A 88 39.05 22.41 -6.04
C ASN A 88 38.84 21.21 -6.97
N SER A 89 39.84 20.34 -7.06
CA SER A 89 39.77 19.14 -7.89
C SER A 89 38.55 18.27 -7.58
N ALA A 90 38.01 18.31 -6.35
CA ALA A 90 36.81 17.57 -5.95
C ALA A 90 35.51 18.26 -6.40
N ASP A 91 35.46 19.59 -6.51
CA ASP A 91 34.33 20.31 -7.13
C ASP A 91 34.28 20.07 -8.64
N ILE A 92 35.46 20.01 -9.28
CA ILE A 92 35.63 19.65 -10.69
C ILE A 92 35.33 18.16 -10.91
N LEU A 93 35.70 17.29 -9.97
CA LEU A 93 35.41 15.85 -10.01
C LEU A 93 33.92 15.57 -9.77
N ALA A 94 33.24 16.27 -8.86
CA ALA A 94 31.79 16.13 -8.65
C ALA A 94 30.97 16.62 -9.85
N ILE A 95 31.51 17.56 -10.63
CA ILE A 95 30.92 18.01 -11.90
C ILE A 95 31.29 17.05 -13.04
N ALA A 96 32.51 16.50 -13.08
CA ALA A 96 32.94 15.49 -14.04
C ALA A 96 32.24 14.13 -13.82
N GLU A 97 31.94 13.74 -12.58
CA GLU A 97 31.11 12.59 -12.24
C GLU A 97 29.66 12.80 -12.71
N ARG A 98 29.19 14.06 -12.72
CA ARG A 98 27.92 14.45 -13.35
C ARG A 98 27.99 14.45 -14.89
N ASP A 99 29.17 14.71 -15.46
CA ASP A 99 29.47 14.63 -16.89
C ASP A 99 29.60 13.17 -17.37
N ASP A 100 30.07 12.27 -16.50
CA ASP A 100 29.98 10.81 -16.69
C ASP A 100 28.54 10.33 -16.60
N LEU A 101 27.72 10.89 -15.70
CA LEU A 101 26.27 10.67 -15.65
C LEU A 101 25.57 11.16 -16.93
N LEU A 102 26.02 12.30 -17.48
CA LEU A 102 25.55 12.85 -18.76
C LEU A 102 26.06 12.04 -19.98
N ARG A 103 27.29 11.49 -19.93
CA ARG A 103 27.83 10.57 -20.94
C ARG A 103 27.19 9.19 -20.88
N GLU A 104 26.79 8.72 -19.69
CA GLU A 104 26.03 7.50 -19.48
C GLU A 104 24.58 7.68 -19.98
N ILE A 105 23.98 8.85 -19.75
CA ILE A 105 22.69 9.29 -20.32
C ILE A 105 22.76 9.46 -21.86
N ALA A 106 23.86 9.98 -22.40
CA ALA A 106 24.06 10.18 -23.83
C ALA A 106 24.49 8.89 -24.58
N GLY A 107 25.19 7.98 -23.90
CA GLY A 107 25.62 6.69 -24.43
C GLY A 107 24.55 5.59 -24.35
N ALA A 108 23.58 5.70 -23.44
CA ALA A 108 22.53 4.70 -23.24
C ALA A 108 21.25 4.91 -24.08
N GLY A 109 21.17 6.00 -24.87
CA GLY A 109 19.87 6.50 -25.33
C GLY A 109 19.02 6.98 -24.15
N VAL A 110 18.01 7.81 -24.40
CA VAL A 110 17.14 8.45 -23.38
C VAL A 110 17.02 7.59 -22.11
N PRO A 111 17.41 8.09 -20.91
CA PRO A 111 17.37 7.30 -19.69
C PRO A 111 15.99 6.68 -19.55
N ASP A 112 15.92 5.43 -19.06
CA ASP A 112 14.66 4.75 -18.77
C ASP A 112 13.84 5.60 -17.80
N ARG A 113 13.00 6.48 -18.33
CA ARG A 113 12.13 7.33 -17.53
C ARG A 113 10.76 6.67 -17.48
N PRO A 114 10.21 6.45 -16.27
CA PRO A 114 8.84 5.99 -16.18
C PRO A 114 7.90 7.06 -16.74
N ILE A 115 6.75 6.63 -17.26
CA ILE A 115 5.62 7.47 -17.67
C ILE A 115 4.51 7.51 -16.62
N ALA A 116 4.54 6.62 -15.63
CA ALA A 116 3.66 6.69 -14.47
C ALA A 116 4.37 6.13 -13.24
N VAL A 117 4.18 6.79 -12.11
CA VAL A 117 4.61 6.34 -10.79
C VAL A 117 3.48 6.56 -9.81
N LEU A 118 3.05 5.50 -9.16
CA LEU A 118 2.14 5.51 -8.03
C LEU A 118 2.91 4.93 -6.84
N ASP A 119 3.62 5.76 -6.09
CA ASP A 119 4.32 5.37 -4.87
C ASP A 119 3.50 5.80 -3.66
N PHE A 120 2.76 4.85 -3.10
CA PHE A 120 1.93 5.08 -1.92
C PHE A 120 2.76 5.19 -0.65
N THR A 121 3.98 4.63 -0.64
CA THR A 121 4.88 4.68 0.52
C THR A 121 5.60 6.00 0.68
N ARG A 122 5.87 6.68 -0.44
CA ARG A 122 6.53 8.00 -0.45
C ARG A 122 5.60 9.17 -0.71
N GLY A 123 4.32 8.92 -0.98
CA GLY A 123 3.36 9.96 -1.33
C GLY A 123 3.66 10.61 -2.69
N VAL A 124 4.34 9.90 -3.60
CA VAL A 124 4.71 10.41 -4.93
C VAL A 124 3.79 9.79 -5.97
N GLN A 125 2.91 10.60 -6.57
CA GLN A 125 2.03 10.15 -7.64
C GLN A 125 2.09 11.08 -8.84
N TRP A 126 2.40 10.53 -10.01
CA TRP A 126 2.41 11.30 -11.24
C TRP A 126 2.23 10.38 -12.45
N VAL A 127 1.66 10.95 -13.50
CA VAL A 127 1.49 10.32 -14.81
C VAL A 127 1.90 11.34 -15.86
N LYS A 128 2.71 10.95 -16.84
CA LYS A 128 3.19 11.85 -17.91
C LYS A 128 2.01 12.52 -18.61
N GLY A 129 2.08 13.83 -18.81
CA GLY A 129 1.01 14.62 -19.41
C GLY A 129 -0.13 14.97 -18.44
N PHE A 130 -0.08 14.47 -17.21
CA PHE A 130 -1.02 14.79 -16.15
C PHE A 130 -0.27 15.34 -14.93
N TYR A 131 -1.00 16.00 -14.05
CA TYR A 131 -0.46 16.66 -12.86
C TYR A 131 0.41 15.72 -12.00
N ALA A 132 1.55 16.23 -11.53
CA ALA A 132 2.32 15.62 -10.44
C ALA A 132 1.62 15.95 -9.12
N GLY A 133 0.80 15.02 -8.63
CA GLY A 133 0.02 15.21 -7.41
C GLY A 133 0.71 14.65 -6.18
N ALA A 134 0.64 15.40 -5.09
CA ALA A 134 0.97 14.88 -3.75
C ALA A 134 -0.10 13.91 -3.21
N SER A 135 -1.21 13.70 -3.94
CA SER A 135 -2.27 12.78 -3.53
C SER A 135 -2.99 12.10 -4.71
N ILE A 136 -3.42 10.85 -4.49
CA ILE A 136 -4.22 10.04 -5.44
C ILE A 136 -5.57 10.69 -5.81
N PRO A 137 -6.32 11.33 -4.88
CA PRO A 137 -7.50 12.11 -5.24
C PRO A 137 -7.23 13.20 -6.28
N ALA A 138 -6.13 13.95 -6.11
CA ALA A 138 -5.75 14.99 -7.06
C ALA A 138 -5.35 14.39 -8.41
N LEU A 139 -4.60 13.29 -8.41
CA LEU A 139 -4.20 12.61 -9.65
C LEU A 139 -5.42 12.08 -10.42
N ALA A 140 -6.35 11.39 -9.77
CA ALA A 140 -7.52 10.85 -10.45
C ALA A 140 -8.48 11.94 -10.94
N ALA A 141 -8.61 13.05 -10.19
CA ALA A 141 -9.36 14.21 -10.65
C ALA A 141 -8.75 14.84 -11.92
N ALA A 142 -7.43 14.74 -12.09
CA ALA A 142 -6.72 15.24 -13.27
C ALA A 142 -6.83 14.31 -14.49
N ILE A 143 -7.07 13.00 -14.31
CA ILE A 143 -7.13 12.02 -15.40
C ILE A 143 -8.59 11.68 -15.72
N PRO A 144 -9.13 12.12 -16.89
CA PRO A 144 -10.52 11.86 -17.28
C PRO A 144 -10.89 10.38 -17.25
N GLY A 145 -12.04 10.04 -16.65
CA GLY A 145 -12.52 8.67 -16.55
C GLY A 145 -11.86 7.83 -15.46
N SER A 146 -10.91 8.39 -14.70
CA SER A 146 -10.38 7.71 -13.52
C SER A 146 -11.41 7.73 -12.39
N LEU A 147 -11.54 6.59 -11.71
CA LEU A 147 -12.45 6.40 -10.59
C LEU A 147 -11.62 6.08 -9.36
N ASN A 148 -11.79 6.91 -8.34
CA ASN A 148 -11.26 6.63 -7.02
C ASN A 148 -12.36 6.12 -6.11
N GLY A 149 -12.14 4.91 -5.61
CA GLY A 149 -12.30 4.65 -4.19
C GLY A 149 -13.47 3.77 -3.84
N ARG A 150 -14.09 4.15 -2.74
CA ARG A 150 -15.03 3.36 -1.96
C ARG A 150 -16.22 4.26 -1.64
N ALA A 151 -17.43 3.78 -1.86
CA ALA A 151 -18.67 4.54 -1.67
C ALA A 151 -19.05 4.83 -0.19
N SER A 152 -18.28 4.33 0.78
CA SER A 152 -18.55 4.44 2.22
C SER A 152 -17.35 4.99 2.99
N THR A 153 -17.51 5.26 4.29
CA THR A 153 -16.38 5.43 5.21
C THR A 153 -15.67 4.10 5.48
N ALA A 154 -14.43 4.14 5.96
CA ALA A 154 -13.68 2.98 6.45
C ALA A 154 -12.50 3.37 7.33
N THR A 155 -12.08 2.47 8.23
CA THR A 155 -10.94 2.71 9.12
C THR A 155 -9.60 2.30 8.51
N TYR A 156 -8.50 2.90 8.97
CA TYR A 156 -7.11 2.54 8.67
C TYR A 156 -6.20 3.10 9.76
N PHE A 157 -4.94 2.65 9.86
CA PHE A 157 -3.95 3.30 10.72
C PHE A 157 -3.19 4.38 9.94
N ASP A 158 -3.11 5.59 10.49
CA ASP A 158 -2.40 6.72 9.89
C ASP A 158 -0.90 6.74 10.27
N SER A 159 -0.18 7.77 9.79
CA SER A 159 1.26 7.93 10.03
C SER A 159 1.65 8.09 11.50
N ASP A 160 0.70 8.43 12.38
CA ASP A 160 0.94 8.52 13.82
C ASP A 160 0.75 7.17 14.54
N GLY A 161 0.24 6.16 13.80
CA GLY A 161 -0.12 4.84 14.30
C GLY A 161 -1.49 4.81 15.00
N LEU A 162 -2.34 5.82 14.76
CA LEU A 162 -3.70 5.88 15.30
C LEU A 162 -4.71 5.43 14.25
N MET A 163 -5.77 4.75 14.69
CA MET A 163 -6.86 4.41 13.79
C MET A 163 -7.64 5.67 13.41
N LYS A 164 -7.86 5.89 12.12
CA LYS A 164 -8.63 6.99 11.55
C LYS A 164 -9.71 6.48 10.63
N THR A 165 -10.72 7.31 10.38
CA THR A 165 -11.77 7.03 9.39
C THR A 165 -11.54 7.85 8.13
N ALA A 166 -11.34 7.18 7.00
CA ALA A 166 -11.36 7.81 5.69
C ALA A 166 -12.81 8.03 5.23
N ALA A 167 -13.09 9.21 4.69
CA ALA A 167 -14.36 9.50 4.03
C ALA A 167 -14.57 8.64 2.76
N ALA A 168 -15.78 8.69 2.19
CA ALA A 168 -16.04 8.09 0.89
C ALA A 168 -15.12 8.70 -0.18
N ASN A 169 -14.69 7.87 -1.13
CA ASN A 169 -13.77 8.22 -2.22
C ASN A 169 -12.38 8.71 -1.77
N VAL A 170 -12.03 8.56 -0.49
CA VAL A 170 -10.69 8.84 0.03
C VAL A 170 -9.90 7.53 0.15
N PRO A 171 -8.76 7.40 -0.59
CA PRO A 171 -7.84 6.27 -0.46
C PRO A 171 -7.32 6.11 0.97
N ARG A 172 -7.18 4.87 1.43
CA ARG A 172 -6.58 4.55 2.73
C ARG A 172 -5.11 4.22 2.54
N ILE A 173 -4.22 5.09 3.02
CA ILE A 173 -2.79 4.81 3.09
C ILE A 173 -2.53 4.26 4.49
N ASP A 174 -2.27 2.96 4.58
CA ASP A 174 -2.19 2.24 5.84
C ASP A 174 -0.75 2.19 6.35
N TYR A 175 -0.60 2.32 7.65
CA TYR A 175 0.68 2.31 8.35
C TYR A 175 0.74 1.18 9.36
N ASP A 176 1.94 0.72 9.68
CA ASP A 176 2.15 -0.10 10.86
C ASP A 176 1.87 0.74 12.12
N PRO A 177 0.93 0.36 13.00
CA PRO A 177 0.58 1.17 14.16
C PRO A 177 1.68 1.24 15.23
N VAL A 178 2.70 0.38 15.15
CA VAL A 178 3.83 0.34 16.08
C VAL A 178 5.06 1.01 15.47
N THR A 179 5.48 0.56 14.28
CA THR A 179 6.71 1.08 13.65
C THR A 179 6.49 2.37 12.90
N ARG A 180 5.23 2.72 12.59
CA ARG A 180 4.83 3.86 11.74
C ARG A 180 5.36 3.77 10.31
N ASP A 181 5.76 2.58 9.88
CA ASP A 181 6.16 2.36 8.49
C ASP A 181 4.94 2.40 7.60
N CYS A 182 5.01 3.16 6.51
CA CYS A 182 3.95 3.18 5.51
C CYS A 182 3.88 1.83 4.79
N ARG A 183 2.73 1.16 4.88
CA ARG A 183 2.50 -0.15 4.24
C ARG A 183 1.84 -0.02 2.86
N GLY A 184 1.34 1.15 2.50
CA GLY A 184 0.84 1.48 1.16
C GLY A 184 -0.68 1.63 1.09
N TYR A 185 -1.22 1.66 -0.13
CA TYR A 185 -2.67 1.75 -0.35
C TYR A 185 -3.39 0.47 0.05
N LEU A 186 -4.25 0.58 1.05
CA LEU A 186 -5.07 -0.51 1.55
C LEU A 186 -6.34 -0.67 0.71
N ARG A 187 -6.48 -1.84 0.12
CA ARG A 187 -7.64 -2.27 -0.66
C ARG A 187 -8.30 -3.46 0.01
N GLU A 188 -9.62 -3.43 0.16
CA GLU A 188 -10.38 -4.52 0.76
C GLU A 188 -11.73 -4.76 0.03
N PRO A 189 -12.29 -5.98 0.12
CA PRO A 189 -13.65 -6.26 -0.35
C PRO A 189 -14.70 -5.47 0.40
N ALA A 190 -15.94 -5.48 -0.11
CA ALA A 190 -17.09 -5.08 0.69
C ALA A 190 -17.28 -6.05 1.86
N ARG A 191 -17.58 -5.50 3.04
CA ARG A 191 -17.80 -6.24 4.28
C ARG A 191 -18.83 -5.54 5.14
N THR A 192 -19.59 -6.32 5.89
CA THR A 192 -20.57 -5.83 6.85
C THR A 192 -20.17 -6.27 8.24
N ASN A 193 -20.09 -5.34 9.19
CA ASN A 193 -20.02 -5.73 10.59
C ASN A 193 -21.43 -6.01 11.09
N LEU A 194 -21.66 -7.27 11.46
CA LEU A 194 -22.94 -7.80 11.92
C LEU A 194 -23.17 -7.58 13.43
N VAL A 195 -22.16 -7.12 14.16
CA VAL A 195 -22.27 -6.68 15.55
C VAL A 195 -22.94 -5.32 15.60
N THR A 196 -23.91 -5.13 16.49
CA THR A 196 -24.41 -3.81 16.89
C THR A 196 -23.70 -3.35 18.16
N TYR A 197 -23.61 -2.04 18.36
CA TYR A 197 -22.97 -1.42 19.52
C TYR A 197 -21.53 -1.92 19.69
N SER A 198 -20.77 -1.94 18.60
CA SER A 198 -19.45 -2.59 18.55
C SER A 198 -18.41 -2.02 19.52
N GLU A 199 -18.63 -0.83 20.05
CA GLU A 199 -17.74 -0.13 20.98
C GLU A 199 -18.33 0.01 22.39
N GLN A 200 -19.57 -0.44 22.61
CA GLN A 200 -20.36 -0.18 23.83
C GLN A 200 -20.75 -1.50 24.47
N LEU A 201 -19.79 -2.16 25.11
CA LEU A 201 -19.94 -3.48 25.71
C LEU A 201 -20.82 -3.44 26.96
N ASP A 202 -21.02 -2.26 27.54
CA ASP A 202 -21.99 -1.99 28.60
C ASP A 202 -23.44 -2.19 28.13
N ASN A 203 -23.72 -2.00 26.83
CA ASN A 203 -25.04 -2.17 26.23
C ASN A 203 -25.60 -3.60 26.43
N ALA A 204 -26.94 -3.72 26.51
CA ALA A 204 -27.63 -4.98 26.69
C ALA A 204 -27.48 -5.97 25.51
N ALA A 205 -27.08 -5.49 24.32
CA ALA A 205 -26.73 -6.36 23.19
C ALA A 205 -25.56 -7.30 23.51
N TRP A 206 -24.68 -6.89 24.42
CA TRP A 206 -23.57 -7.69 24.92
C TRP A 206 -23.96 -8.43 26.20
N GLY A 207 -24.01 -9.76 26.10
CA GLY A 207 -24.23 -10.66 27.23
C GLY A 207 -23.04 -10.66 28.18
N LYS A 208 -23.32 -10.56 29.48
CA LYS A 208 -22.31 -10.52 30.55
C LYS A 208 -22.47 -11.75 31.42
N SER A 209 -21.39 -12.49 31.64
CA SER A 209 -21.37 -13.68 32.47
C SER A 209 -20.38 -13.48 33.61
N ARG A 210 -20.93 -13.31 34.82
CA ARG A 210 -20.15 -13.06 36.05
C ARG A 210 -19.15 -11.91 35.91
N SER A 211 -19.59 -10.88 35.22
CA SER A 211 -18.78 -9.72 34.88
C SER A 211 -19.65 -8.48 34.85
N THR A 212 -19.02 -7.34 35.05
CA THR A 212 -19.59 -6.00 34.85
C THR A 212 -18.76 -5.25 33.81
N VAL A 213 -19.31 -4.18 33.25
CA VAL A 213 -18.61 -3.35 32.27
C VAL A 213 -18.61 -1.91 32.77
N VAL A 214 -17.42 -1.31 32.82
CA VAL A 214 -17.24 0.12 33.06
C VAL A 214 -17.01 0.79 31.71
N PRO A 215 -17.94 1.64 31.25
CA PRO A 215 -17.86 2.21 29.91
C PRO A 215 -16.78 3.28 29.80
N ASN A 216 -16.21 3.47 28.59
CA ASN A 216 -15.29 4.58 28.26
C ASN A 216 -14.10 4.73 29.23
N ALA A 217 -13.56 3.61 29.71
CA ALA A 217 -12.57 3.54 30.77
C ALA A 217 -11.13 3.87 30.32
N THR A 218 -10.82 3.82 29.03
CA THR A 218 -9.50 4.18 28.51
C THR A 218 -9.53 4.64 27.05
N VAL A 219 -8.39 5.14 26.56
CA VAL A 219 -8.20 5.53 25.16
C VAL A 219 -8.10 4.28 24.27
N ALA A 220 -9.02 4.18 23.32
CA ALA A 220 -9.12 3.16 22.29
C ALA A 220 -8.09 3.39 21.16
N PRO A 221 -7.90 2.42 20.24
CA PRO A 221 -6.96 2.54 19.13
C PRO A 221 -7.18 3.73 18.18
N ASP A 222 -8.38 4.31 18.16
CA ASP A 222 -8.72 5.50 17.38
C ASP A 222 -8.27 6.83 18.04
N GLY A 223 -7.77 6.76 19.28
CA GLY A 223 -7.35 7.91 20.07
C GLY A 223 -8.47 8.54 20.89
N LEU A 224 -9.68 7.98 20.90
CA LEU A 224 -10.81 8.47 21.70
C LEU A 224 -10.95 7.65 22.98
N SER A 225 -11.52 8.26 24.04
CA SER A 225 -11.80 7.54 25.29
C SER A 225 -13.11 6.78 25.20
N THR A 226 -13.12 5.69 24.43
CA THR A 226 -14.31 4.88 24.12
C THR A 226 -14.15 3.40 24.46
N ALA A 227 -12.96 2.97 24.91
CA ALA A 227 -12.74 1.57 25.27
C ALA A 227 -13.30 1.25 26.64
N ASP A 228 -14.02 0.13 26.73
CA ASP A 228 -14.66 -0.31 27.97
C ASP A 228 -13.74 -1.21 28.79
N LYS A 229 -13.94 -1.25 30.11
CA LYS A 229 -13.29 -2.22 31.00
C LYS A 229 -14.28 -3.31 31.37
N VAL A 230 -13.95 -4.56 31.08
CA VAL A 230 -14.70 -5.74 31.55
C VAL A 230 -14.08 -6.19 32.87
N VAL A 231 -14.88 -6.20 33.93
CA VAL A 231 -14.47 -6.49 35.31
C VAL A 231 -15.14 -7.78 35.76
N GLU A 232 -14.37 -8.73 36.27
CA GLU A 232 -14.90 -9.97 36.85
C GLU A 232 -15.67 -9.72 38.16
N ASP A 233 -16.58 -10.62 38.52
CA ASP A 233 -17.24 -10.60 39.83
C ASP A 233 -16.67 -11.63 40.82
N THR A 234 -17.19 -11.64 42.05
CA THR A 234 -16.75 -12.53 43.14
C THR A 234 -17.68 -13.73 43.33
N THR A 235 -18.64 -13.98 42.43
CA THR A 235 -19.83 -14.80 42.75
C THR A 235 -19.57 -16.31 42.69
N ALA A 236 -18.60 -16.76 41.90
CA ALA A 236 -18.29 -18.19 41.75
C ALA A 236 -16.87 -18.42 41.23
N SER A 237 -16.30 -19.60 41.51
CA SER A 237 -15.11 -20.10 40.81
C SER A 237 -15.51 -20.61 39.43
N ASN A 238 -15.61 -19.73 38.44
CA ASN A 238 -16.15 -20.05 37.12
C ASN A 238 -15.61 -19.05 36.06
N THR A 239 -16.13 -19.09 34.84
CA THR A 239 -15.72 -18.18 33.77
C THR A 239 -16.26 -16.77 33.98
N HIS A 240 -15.48 -15.76 33.59
CA HIS A 240 -15.87 -14.36 33.61
C HIS A 240 -15.76 -13.82 32.18
N ALA A 241 -16.87 -13.40 31.58
CA ALA A 241 -16.88 -13.15 30.14
C ALA A 241 -17.88 -12.07 29.69
N VAL A 242 -17.62 -11.53 28.50
CA VAL A 242 -18.56 -10.73 27.72
C VAL A 242 -18.69 -11.35 26.33
N ALA A 243 -19.90 -11.39 25.77
CA ALA A 243 -20.15 -12.01 24.48
C ALA A 243 -21.24 -11.30 23.68
N ILE A 244 -21.16 -11.43 22.36
CA ILE A 244 -22.23 -11.00 21.44
C ILE A 244 -22.46 -12.05 20.38
N ASP A 245 -23.73 -12.21 20.00
CA ASP A 245 -24.17 -13.06 18.91
C ASP A 245 -24.54 -12.19 17.71
N ALA A 246 -24.18 -12.65 16.50
CA ALA A 246 -24.68 -12.08 15.27
C ALA A 246 -25.20 -13.19 14.35
N THR A 247 -26.32 -12.93 13.68
CA THR A 247 -26.86 -13.86 12.68
C THR A 247 -25.91 -13.96 11.50
N THR A 248 -25.53 -15.18 11.15
CA THR A 248 -24.67 -15.50 9.99
C THR A 248 -25.30 -16.63 9.19
N SER A 249 -25.05 -16.63 7.90
CA SER A 249 -25.50 -17.63 6.93
C SER A 249 -24.92 -19.01 7.24
N PRO A 250 -25.72 -20.10 7.12
CA PRO A 250 -25.21 -21.46 7.21
C PRO A 250 -24.10 -21.74 6.20
N SER A 251 -23.20 -22.68 6.50
CA SER A 251 -22.11 -23.09 5.59
C SER A 251 -21.23 -21.95 5.08
N THR A 252 -21.18 -20.82 5.80
CA THR A 252 -20.45 -19.62 5.39
C THR A 252 -19.29 -19.36 6.34
N GLN A 253 -18.13 -19.07 5.76
CA GLN A 253 -16.95 -18.66 6.52
C GLN A 253 -17.14 -17.25 7.06
N SER A 254 -16.85 -17.04 8.34
CA SER A 254 -16.88 -15.74 9.00
C SER A 254 -15.57 -15.47 9.72
N TRP A 255 -15.25 -14.18 9.86
CA TRP A 255 -14.18 -13.67 10.69
C TRP A 255 -14.76 -12.86 11.83
N LEU A 256 -14.31 -13.15 13.04
CA LEU A 256 -14.69 -12.46 14.26
C LEU A 256 -13.46 -11.75 14.80
N SER A 257 -13.56 -10.48 15.15
CA SER A 257 -12.43 -9.73 15.68
C SER A 257 -12.80 -8.82 16.83
N ILE A 258 -11.87 -8.61 17.76
CA ILE A 258 -12.03 -7.65 18.86
C ILE A 258 -10.67 -7.11 19.30
N PHE A 259 -10.65 -5.88 19.81
CA PHE A 259 -9.46 -5.27 20.39
C PHE A 259 -9.43 -5.52 21.89
N VAL A 260 -8.30 -5.97 22.40
CA VAL A 260 -8.08 -6.27 23.83
C VAL A 260 -6.78 -5.64 24.31
N LYS A 261 -6.77 -5.19 25.56
CA LYS A 261 -5.60 -4.59 26.21
C LYS A 261 -5.60 -4.93 27.69
N ALA A 262 -4.41 -5.16 28.23
CA ALA A 262 -4.25 -5.44 29.65
C ALA A 262 -4.76 -4.28 30.52
N ALA A 263 -5.49 -4.62 31.59
CA ALA A 263 -5.63 -3.75 32.74
C ALA A 263 -4.90 -4.44 33.92
N GLU A 264 -5.59 -4.79 35.00
CA GLU A 264 -5.01 -5.62 36.07
C GLU A 264 -4.83 -7.07 35.64
N ARG A 265 -5.69 -7.57 34.74
CA ARG A 265 -5.49 -8.87 34.10
C ARG A 265 -4.67 -8.71 32.83
N THR A 266 -3.70 -9.60 32.67
CA THR A 266 -2.75 -9.62 31.56
C THR A 266 -3.02 -10.71 30.55
N ARG A 267 -4.09 -11.50 30.73
CA ARG A 267 -4.44 -12.64 29.89
C ARG A 267 -5.95 -12.73 29.66
N CYS A 268 -6.33 -13.19 28.48
CA CYS A 268 -7.71 -13.49 28.15
C CYS A 268 -7.81 -14.57 27.06
N THR A 269 -9.01 -15.09 26.84
CA THR A 269 -9.35 -15.91 25.67
C THR A 269 -10.36 -15.19 24.78
N VAL A 270 -10.16 -15.26 23.47
CA VAL A 270 -11.12 -14.80 22.45
C VAL A 270 -11.58 -16.01 21.66
N ASP A 271 -12.89 -16.26 21.65
CA ASP A 271 -13.44 -17.55 21.25
C ASP A 271 -14.65 -17.39 20.34
N SER A 272 -14.74 -18.25 19.32
CA SER A 272 -15.98 -18.48 18.59
C SER A 272 -16.79 -19.56 19.33
N LEU A 273 -17.65 -19.16 20.28
CA LEU A 273 -18.38 -20.13 21.12
C LEU A 273 -19.70 -20.59 20.51
N ASN A 274 -19.83 -21.90 20.24
CA ASN A 274 -21.12 -22.61 20.32
C ASN A 274 -20.89 -24.09 20.70
N PHE A 275 -21.86 -24.69 21.39
CA PHE A 275 -21.81 -26.02 21.98
C PHE A 275 -22.17 -27.17 21.00
N ALA A 276 -22.69 -26.87 19.80
CA ALA A 276 -22.86 -27.86 18.72
C ALA A 276 -22.83 -27.20 17.32
N GLY A 277 -22.24 -27.88 16.33
CA GLY A 277 -22.43 -27.60 14.90
C GLY A 277 -21.50 -26.58 14.22
N GLN A 278 -20.20 -26.54 14.53
CA GLN A 278 -19.23 -25.82 13.68
C GLN A 278 -18.27 -26.81 13.03
N ASP A 279 -17.98 -26.61 11.76
CA ASP A 279 -16.97 -27.38 11.04
C ASP A 279 -15.56 -26.81 11.32
N GLU A 280 -15.47 -25.51 11.64
CA GLU A 280 -14.25 -24.88 12.14
C GLU A 280 -14.55 -23.95 13.32
N ARG A 281 -13.80 -24.13 14.41
CA ARG A 281 -13.92 -23.37 15.67
C ARG A 281 -12.55 -22.94 16.14
N THR A 282 -12.41 -21.68 16.51
CA THR A 282 -11.14 -21.13 16.98
C THR A 282 -11.30 -20.48 18.36
N SER A 283 -10.34 -20.78 19.23
CA SER A 283 -10.13 -20.17 20.54
C SER A 283 -8.70 -19.65 20.60
N VAL A 284 -8.50 -18.40 20.98
CA VAL A 284 -7.18 -17.77 21.11
C VAL A 284 -6.96 -17.36 22.56
N ALA A 285 -6.06 -18.04 23.24
CA ALA A 285 -5.52 -17.58 24.52
C ALA A 285 -4.33 -16.65 24.25
N ILE A 286 -4.34 -15.44 24.81
CA ILE A 286 -3.33 -14.41 24.55
C ILE A 286 -2.79 -13.83 25.86
N ASP A 287 -1.48 -13.61 25.88
CA ASP A 287 -0.80 -12.76 26.85
C ASP A 287 -0.78 -11.32 26.31
N LEU A 288 -1.50 -10.43 26.99
CA LEU A 288 -1.77 -9.05 26.55
C LEU A 288 -0.55 -8.12 26.73
N ILE A 289 0.49 -8.57 27.44
CA ILE A 289 1.73 -7.80 27.59
C ILE A 289 2.67 -8.08 26.42
N THR A 290 2.81 -9.35 26.05
CA THR A 290 3.78 -9.80 25.02
C THR A 290 3.16 -10.01 23.65
N GLY A 291 1.85 -10.23 23.58
CA GLY A 291 1.13 -10.68 22.38
C GLY A 291 1.32 -12.16 22.06
N ALA A 292 2.05 -12.90 22.90
CA ALA A 292 2.21 -14.35 22.73
C ALA A 292 0.83 -15.02 22.84
N PHE A 293 0.51 -15.90 21.89
CA PHE A 293 -0.81 -16.52 21.84
C PHE A 293 -0.76 -17.98 21.41
N THR A 294 -1.79 -18.72 21.79
CA THR A 294 -2.05 -20.09 21.34
C THR A 294 -3.45 -20.15 20.74
N ALA A 295 -3.55 -20.65 19.51
CA ALA A 295 -4.83 -20.92 18.86
C ALA A 295 -5.18 -22.41 18.99
N THR A 296 -6.39 -22.70 19.47
CA THR A 296 -6.90 -24.07 19.65
C THR A 296 -8.30 -24.23 19.06
N GLY A 297 -8.74 -25.47 18.86
CA GLY A 297 -10.07 -25.78 18.34
C GLY A 297 -10.04 -26.72 17.14
N VAL A 298 -11.06 -26.64 16.29
CA VAL A 298 -11.18 -27.48 15.07
C VAL A 298 -10.74 -26.64 13.89
N ASN A 299 -9.65 -27.05 13.22
CA ASN A 299 -8.98 -26.30 12.15
C ASN A 299 -8.78 -24.81 12.51
N PRO A 300 -8.15 -24.50 13.66
CA PRO A 300 -8.09 -23.14 14.17
C PRO A 300 -7.31 -22.24 13.23
N SER A 301 -7.81 -21.03 12.99
CA SER A 301 -7.08 -19.99 12.27
C SER A 301 -7.32 -18.65 12.93
N ALA A 302 -6.23 -17.99 13.28
CA ALA A 302 -6.24 -16.73 14.01
C ALA A 302 -5.16 -15.78 13.49
N LYS A 303 -5.39 -14.50 13.71
CA LYS A 303 -4.46 -13.40 13.50
C LYS A 303 -4.46 -12.53 14.75
N VAL A 304 -3.30 -12.28 15.33
CA VAL A 304 -3.13 -11.41 16.49
C VAL A 304 -2.20 -10.28 16.08
N GLU A 305 -2.73 -9.06 16.03
CA GLU A 305 -2.02 -7.89 15.53
C GLU A 305 -1.78 -6.89 16.66
N ASN A 306 -0.54 -6.44 16.81
CA ASN A 306 -0.24 -5.31 17.68
C ASN A 306 -0.81 -4.04 17.04
N CYS A 307 -1.66 -3.33 17.76
CA CYS A 307 -2.30 -2.09 17.32
C CYS A 307 -1.69 -0.84 17.96
N GLY A 308 -0.50 -0.97 18.56
CA GLY A 308 0.15 0.11 19.29
C GLY A 308 -0.49 0.33 20.66
N ASN A 309 0.22 1.08 21.53
CA ASN A 309 -0.27 1.47 22.85
C ASN A 309 -0.80 0.32 23.72
N GLY A 310 -0.27 -0.91 23.57
CA GLY A 310 -0.68 -2.09 24.33
C GLY A 310 -1.99 -2.75 23.87
N TRP A 311 -2.57 -2.29 22.76
CA TRP A 311 -3.74 -2.91 22.15
C TRP A 311 -3.35 -4.06 21.23
N TRP A 312 -4.11 -5.15 21.29
CA TRP A 312 -4.03 -6.27 20.36
C TRP A 312 -5.38 -6.45 19.68
N ARG A 313 -5.40 -6.53 18.35
CA ARG A 313 -6.58 -7.02 17.62
C ARG A 313 -6.46 -8.52 17.43
N VAL A 314 -7.39 -9.25 18.02
CA VAL A 314 -7.49 -10.71 17.83
C VAL A 314 -8.59 -10.96 16.82
N SER A 315 -8.25 -11.55 15.68
CA SER A 315 -9.18 -11.99 14.64
C SER A 315 -9.15 -13.51 14.52
N ILE A 316 -10.30 -14.16 14.57
CA ILE A 316 -10.45 -15.61 14.50
C ILE A 316 -11.39 -16.01 13.36
N LYS A 317 -11.06 -17.12 12.69
CA LYS A 317 -11.88 -17.73 11.64
C LYS A 317 -12.84 -18.74 12.25
N THR A 318 -14.07 -18.75 11.74
CA THR A 318 -15.03 -19.84 11.96
C THR A 318 -15.71 -20.24 10.65
N LEU A 319 -16.06 -21.52 10.54
CA LEU A 319 -16.89 -22.06 9.47
C LEU A 319 -18.10 -22.72 10.12
N ARG A 320 -19.27 -22.19 9.79
CA ARG A 320 -20.55 -22.70 10.27
C ARG A 320 -20.91 -23.98 9.53
N ASN A 321 -21.47 -24.96 10.23
CA ASN A 321 -22.08 -26.09 9.56
C ASN A 321 -23.45 -25.68 8.95
N ALA A 322 -24.13 -26.63 8.30
CA ALA A 322 -25.40 -26.37 7.62
C ALA A 322 -26.61 -26.07 8.53
N THR A 323 -26.52 -26.24 9.86
CA THR A 323 -27.69 -26.20 10.76
C THR A 323 -27.71 -25.03 11.74
N SER A 324 -26.66 -24.19 11.78
CA SER A 324 -26.59 -23.08 12.72
C SER A 324 -26.70 -21.71 12.07
N SER A 325 -27.36 -20.76 12.75
CA SER A 325 -27.77 -19.46 12.21
C SER A 325 -27.11 -18.25 12.84
N TYR A 326 -26.15 -18.43 13.76
CA TYR A 326 -25.45 -17.32 14.40
C TYR A 326 -23.99 -17.64 14.69
N SER A 327 -23.15 -16.63 14.78
CA SER A 327 -21.78 -16.71 15.29
C SER A 327 -21.68 -15.91 16.58
N ARG A 328 -20.96 -16.45 17.58
CA ARG A 328 -20.72 -15.78 18.85
C ARG A 328 -19.27 -15.33 18.95
N LEU A 329 -19.06 -14.04 19.20
CA LEU A 329 -17.78 -13.49 19.63
C LEU A 329 -17.80 -13.44 21.16
N ASN A 330 -16.91 -14.19 21.81
CA ASN A 330 -16.80 -14.23 23.26
C ASN A 330 -15.39 -13.82 23.70
N VAL A 331 -15.30 -13.00 24.73
CA VAL A 331 -14.05 -12.70 25.44
C VAL A 331 -14.17 -13.16 26.88
N SER A 332 -13.34 -14.12 27.27
CA SER A 332 -13.25 -14.58 28.66
C SER A 332 -11.98 -14.05 29.31
N LEU A 333 -12.09 -13.53 30.53
CA LEU A 333 -10.95 -13.11 31.34
C LEU A 333 -10.21 -14.34 31.86
N ALA A 334 -8.89 -14.24 31.98
CA ALA A 334 -8.06 -15.24 32.64
C ALA A 334 -7.32 -14.64 33.84
N ASP A 335 -7.01 -15.49 34.83
CA ASP A 335 -6.11 -15.12 35.92
C ASP A 335 -4.66 -14.97 35.43
N ALA A 336 -3.75 -14.56 36.33
CA ALA A 336 -2.33 -14.39 35.99
C ALA A 336 -1.64 -15.69 35.53
N SER A 337 -2.17 -16.85 35.93
CA SER A 337 -1.68 -18.16 35.49
C SER A 337 -2.26 -18.59 34.14
N GLY A 338 -3.23 -17.85 33.61
CA GLY A 338 -3.93 -18.16 32.37
C GLY A 338 -5.15 -19.08 32.54
N ASN A 339 -5.61 -19.31 33.78
CA ASN A 339 -6.82 -20.09 34.02
C ASN A 339 -8.06 -19.25 33.71
N THR A 340 -9.03 -19.83 33.02
CA THR A 340 -10.33 -19.19 32.74
C THR A 340 -11.42 -19.55 33.75
N ILE A 341 -11.12 -20.41 34.71
CA ILE A 341 -12.02 -20.80 35.81
C ILE A 341 -11.31 -20.44 37.11
N TYR A 342 -11.83 -19.44 37.81
CA TYR A 342 -11.32 -18.95 39.08
C TYR A 342 -12.40 -18.10 39.74
N THR A 343 -12.21 -17.73 41.01
CA THR A 343 -13.07 -16.72 41.67
C THR A 343 -12.43 -15.36 41.48
N GLY A 344 -13.14 -14.46 40.80
CA GLY A 344 -12.69 -13.08 40.62
C GLY A 344 -12.70 -12.25 41.91
N ASP A 345 -12.08 -11.08 41.85
CA ASP A 345 -11.94 -10.16 42.99
C ASP A 345 -12.94 -8.99 42.97
N GLY A 346 -13.75 -8.85 41.92
CA GLY A 346 -14.72 -7.77 41.77
C GLY A 346 -14.14 -6.45 41.24
N ILE A 347 -12.84 -6.39 40.90
CA ILE A 347 -12.10 -5.16 40.59
C ILE A 347 -11.23 -5.31 39.34
N SER A 348 -10.54 -6.44 39.22
CA SER A 348 -9.60 -6.76 38.14
C SER A 348 -10.33 -6.99 36.82
N GLY A 349 -9.70 -6.55 35.73
CA GLY A 349 -10.30 -6.71 34.42
C GLY A 349 -9.32 -6.59 33.26
N ILE A 350 -9.89 -6.45 32.06
CA ILE A 350 -9.18 -6.09 30.83
C ILE A 350 -9.94 -4.96 30.13
N TYR A 351 -9.26 -4.21 29.28
CA TYR A 351 -9.89 -3.27 28.36
C TYR A 351 -10.26 -3.96 27.05
N VAL A 352 -11.45 -3.66 26.52
CA VAL A 352 -12.00 -4.28 25.32
C VAL A 352 -12.69 -3.22 24.45
N TRP A 353 -12.54 -3.31 23.13
CA TRP A 353 -13.14 -2.37 22.19
C TRP A 353 -13.36 -3.00 20.80
N GLY A 354 -14.23 -2.40 19.99
CA GLY A 354 -14.32 -2.64 18.54
C GLY A 354 -14.66 -4.08 18.12
N GLY A 355 -15.74 -4.66 18.65
CA GLY A 355 -16.24 -5.97 18.27
C GLY A 355 -16.74 -6.02 16.83
N GLN A 356 -16.33 -7.03 16.07
CA GLN A 356 -16.75 -7.25 14.69
C GLN A 356 -17.00 -8.71 14.37
N ILE A 357 -18.11 -9.00 13.71
CA ILE A 357 -18.39 -10.28 13.06
C ILE A 357 -18.70 -9.98 11.61
N GLU A 358 -17.95 -10.54 10.67
CA GLU A 358 -18.14 -10.31 9.23
C GLU A 358 -18.07 -11.63 8.46
N GLU A 359 -18.96 -11.78 7.48
CA GLU A 359 -18.89 -12.91 6.55
C GLU A 359 -17.86 -12.64 5.47
N GLY A 360 -17.08 -13.66 5.15
CA GLY A 360 -16.14 -13.60 4.06
C GLY A 360 -14.87 -14.37 4.29
N SER A 361 -13.98 -14.16 3.35
CA SER A 361 -12.84 -15.03 3.12
C SER A 361 -11.59 -14.61 3.91
N SER A 362 -11.57 -13.36 4.39
CA SER A 362 -10.49 -12.73 5.16
C SER A 362 -11.07 -11.72 6.16
N SER A 363 -10.36 -11.48 7.26
CA SER A 363 -10.63 -10.38 8.19
C SER A 363 -10.31 -9.04 7.51
N SER A 364 -11.19 -8.06 7.69
CA SER A 364 -11.01 -6.71 7.15
C SER A 364 -10.78 -5.67 8.25
N SER A 365 -10.50 -4.43 7.86
CA SER A 365 -10.42 -3.30 8.78
C SER A 365 -11.68 -3.16 9.61
N TYR A 366 -11.56 -2.56 10.79
CA TYR A 366 -12.67 -2.40 11.70
C TYR A 366 -13.77 -1.49 11.10
N ILE A 367 -15.03 -1.91 11.21
CA ILE A 367 -16.21 -1.19 10.74
C ILE A 367 -17.04 -0.84 11.98
N PRO A 368 -17.01 0.41 12.44
CA PRO A 368 -17.75 0.81 13.64
C PRO A 368 -19.26 0.76 13.40
N THR A 369 -19.98 0.29 14.41
CA THR A 369 -21.44 0.21 14.42
C THR A 369 -22.00 0.77 15.72
N THR A 370 -23.23 1.25 15.65
CA THR A 370 -24.04 1.65 16.80
C THR A 370 -25.31 0.80 16.82
N ALA A 371 -26.51 1.38 16.74
CA ALA A 371 -27.77 0.64 16.82
C ALA A 371 -28.07 -0.25 15.60
N SER A 372 -27.23 -0.28 14.58
CA SER A 372 -27.44 -1.06 13.35
C SER A 372 -26.13 -1.51 12.73
N THR A 373 -26.19 -2.59 11.95
CA THR A 373 -25.06 -3.10 11.17
C THR A 373 -24.67 -2.09 10.10
N VAL A 374 -23.40 -2.08 9.71
CA VAL A 374 -22.85 -1.16 8.71
C VAL A 374 -22.04 -1.93 7.68
N THR A 375 -22.26 -1.60 6.41
CA THR A 375 -21.49 -2.15 5.28
C THR A 375 -20.45 -1.15 4.81
N ARG A 376 -19.19 -1.58 4.86
CA ARG A 376 -18.09 -0.94 4.14
C ARG A 376 -18.10 -1.43 2.70
N ALA A 377 -18.15 -0.51 1.73
CA ALA A 377 -18.06 -0.84 0.32
C ALA A 377 -16.65 -1.35 -0.06
N ALA A 378 -16.54 -2.04 -1.20
CA ALA A 378 -15.24 -2.48 -1.72
C ALA A 378 -14.40 -1.29 -2.21
N GLU A 379 -13.07 -1.40 -2.11
CA GLU A 379 -12.16 -0.47 -2.75
C GLU A 379 -11.99 -0.76 -4.24
N SER A 380 -12.20 0.26 -5.09
CA SER A 380 -11.89 0.22 -6.51
C SER A 380 -11.04 1.43 -6.89
N LEU A 381 -9.73 1.23 -7.08
CA LEU A 381 -8.87 2.25 -7.66
C LEU A 381 -8.68 1.92 -9.15
N GLN A 382 -9.16 2.81 -10.01
CA GLN A 382 -9.09 2.68 -11.46
C GLN A 382 -8.54 3.97 -12.07
N ILE A 383 -7.56 3.82 -12.94
CA ILE A 383 -6.94 4.94 -13.66
C ILE A 383 -7.13 4.69 -15.15
N ALA A 384 -7.72 5.67 -15.84
CA ALA A 384 -7.84 5.60 -17.29
C ALA A 384 -6.44 5.74 -17.92
N THR A 385 -6.09 4.85 -18.84
CA THR A 385 -4.74 4.72 -19.43
C THR A 385 -4.67 5.19 -20.88
N SER A 386 -5.80 5.31 -21.57
CA SER A 386 -5.88 5.54 -23.03
C SER A 386 -5.14 6.78 -23.54
N SER A 387 -4.93 7.79 -22.70
CA SER A 387 -4.29 9.06 -23.08
C SER A 387 -2.78 9.08 -22.86
N TRP A 388 -2.20 8.11 -22.16
CA TRP A 388 -0.79 8.17 -21.73
C TRP A 388 -0.03 6.84 -21.79
N LEU A 389 -0.72 5.69 -21.85
CA LEU A 389 -0.06 4.38 -21.91
C LEU A 389 0.23 3.99 -23.37
N ASN A 390 1.49 3.70 -23.67
CA ASN A 390 1.85 3.04 -24.92
C ASN A 390 1.47 1.56 -24.84
N LEU A 391 0.52 1.12 -25.68
CA LEU A 391 0.15 -0.29 -25.73
C LEU A 391 1.15 -1.12 -26.52
N ALA A 392 1.79 -0.58 -27.56
CA ALA A 392 2.66 -1.34 -28.47
C ALA A 392 3.89 -1.94 -27.78
N GLU A 393 4.42 -1.23 -26.78
CA GLU A 393 5.44 -1.75 -25.87
C GLU A 393 5.45 -1.00 -24.53
N GLY A 394 5.95 -1.66 -23.50
CA GLY A 394 6.07 -1.06 -22.18
C GLY A 394 6.62 -2.03 -21.14
N THR A 395 6.81 -1.51 -19.92
CA THR A 395 7.16 -2.32 -18.75
C THR A 395 6.38 -1.81 -17.55
N ILE A 396 5.70 -2.70 -16.83
CA ILE A 396 5.03 -2.40 -15.58
C ILE A 396 5.70 -3.15 -14.45
N LEU A 397 5.83 -2.47 -13.32
CA LEU A 397 6.46 -2.96 -12.13
C LEU A 397 5.50 -2.71 -10.97
N VAL A 398 5.28 -3.71 -10.13
CA VAL A 398 4.37 -3.65 -8.98
C VAL A 398 5.05 -4.16 -7.72
N GLU A 399 4.87 -3.44 -6.62
CA GLU A 399 5.23 -3.85 -5.27
C GLU A 399 3.96 -3.90 -4.42
N PHE A 400 3.69 -5.04 -3.77
CA PHE A 400 2.46 -5.26 -3.02
C PHE A 400 2.64 -6.26 -1.88
N GLU A 401 1.72 -6.23 -0.92
CA GLU A 401 1.67 -7.13 0.23
C GLU A 401 0.25 -7.71 0.33
N ALA A 402 0.12 -9.03 0.19
CA ALA A 402 -1.17 -9.68 0.32
C ALA A 402 -1.58 -9.80 1.78
N ILE A 403 -2.84 -9.50 2.09
CA ILE A 403 -3.39 -9.68 3.43
C ILE A 403 -4.13 -11.02 3.43
N GLN A 404 -3.41 -12.08 3.82
CA GLN A 404 -3.84 -13.48 3.93
C GLN A 404 -4.99 -13.87 2.96
N PRO A 405 -4.67 -14.27 1.72
CA PRO A 405 -5.70 -14.58 0.76
C PRO A 405 -6.34 -15.96 1.07
N PRO A 406 -7.66 -16.12 0.98
CA PRO A 406 -8.35 -17.39 1.22
C PRO A 406 -7.87 -18.50 0.31
N ALA A 407 -7.96 -19.76 0.74
CA ALA A 407 -7.74 -20.90 -0.15
C ALA A 407 -8.80 -20.88 -1.28
N GLY A 408 -8.39 -21.16 -2.53
CA GLY A 408 -9.33 -21.36 -3.64
C GLY A 408 -9.85 -20.10 -4.34
N GLN A 409 -9.29 -18.90 -4.12
CA GLN A 409 -9.64 -17.70 -4.92
C GLN A 409 -8.45 -17.08 -5.65
N ASN A 410 -8.73 -16.46 -6.80
CA ASN A 410 -7.74 -15.64 -7.49
C ASN A 410 -7.57 -14.31 -6.75
N ASP A 411 -6.34 -13.81 -6.61
CA ASP A 411 -6.07 -12.52 -5.97
C ASP A 411 -5.15 -11.66 -6.84
N PHE A 412 -5.67 -10.53 -7.32
CA PHE A 412 -5.03 -9.71 -8.34
C PHE A 412 -4.26 -8.55 -7.71
N ALA A 413 -2.95 -8.48 -7.97
CA ALA A 413 -2.12 -7.33 -7.66
C ALA A 413 -2.58 -6.12 -8.46
N PHE A 414 -2.70 -6.30 -9.77
CA PHE A 414 -3.27 -5.33 -10.70
C PHE A 414 -3.80 -6.03 -11.94
N THR A 415 -4.61 -5.29 -12.70
CA THR A 415 -5.05 -5.65 -14.04
C THR A 415 -4.98 -4.41 -14.94
N LEU A 416 -4.36 -4.52 -16.12
CA LEU A 416 -4.56 -3.61 -17.24
C LEU A 416 -5.62 -4.23 -18.17
N THR A 417 -6.72 -3.56 -18.46
CA THR A 417 -7.88 -4.20 -19.11
C THR A 417 -8.76 -3.22 -19.88
N VAL A 418 -9.61 -3.77 -20.76
CA VAL A 418 -10.77 -3.12 -21.39
C VAL A 418 -12.05 -3.14 -20.54
N GLY A 419 -11.99 -3.64 -19.30
CA GLY A 419 -13.18 -3.88 -18.47
C GLY A 419 -13.89 -5.19 -18.80
N THR A 420 -13.37 -5.97 -19.75
CA THR A 420 -13.79 -7.34 -20.06
C THR A 420 -12.58 -8.27 -20.03
N LEU A 421 -12.82 -9.58 -20.09
CA LEU A 421 -11.74 -10.59 -20.12
C LEU A 421 -11.18 -10.85 -21.52
N SER A 422 -11.59 -10.09 -22.55
CA SER A 422 -11.10 -10.30 -23.93
C SER A 422 -9.67 -9.81 -24.12
N ASP A 423 -9.32 -8.72 -23.44
CA ASP A 423 -8.03 -8.05 -23.56
C ASP A 423 -7.61 -7.58 -22.17
N PHE A 424 -6.63 -8.28 -21.60
CA PHE A 424 -6.06 -7.87 -20.33
C PHE A 424 -4.63 -8.37 -20.13
N PHE A 425 -3.98 -7.72 -19.18
CA PHE A 425 -2.73 -8.13 -18.59
C PHE A 425 -2.89 -8.09 -17.06
N ALA A 426 -2.48 -9.15 -16.35
CA ALA A 426 -2.62 -9.24 -14.90
C ALA A 426 -1.46 -9.97 -14.23
N VAL A 427 -1.12 -9.50 -13.03
CA VAL A 427 -0.34 -10.23 -12.04
C VAL A 427 -1.26 -10.61 -10.89
N TYR A 428 -1.39 -11.90 -10.60
CA TYR A 428 -2.33 -12.41 -9.61
C TYR A 428 -1.89 -13.76 -9.03
N ARG A 429 -2.48 -14.18 -7.91
CA ARG A 429 -2.39 -15.55 -7.38
C ARG A 429 -3.53 -16.38 -7.92
N THR A 430 -3.31 -17.63 -8.33
CA THR A 430 -4.41 -18.50 -8.78
C THR A 430 -5.12 -19.21 -7.61
N SER A 431 -6.39 -19.58 -7.82
CA SER A 431 -7.15 -20.48 -6.94
C SER A 431 -6.64 -21.92 -6.94
N ALA A 432 -5.97 -22.34 -8.02
CA ALA A 432 -5.44 -23.69 -8.22
C ALA A 432 -4.03 -23.84 -7.63
N GLY A 433 -3.96 -24.03 -6.31
CA GLY A 433 -3.10 -25.06 -5.70
C GLY A 433 -1.58 -24.87 -5.60
N SER A 434 -0.99 -23.70 -5.83
CA SER A 434 0.47 -23.54 -5.59
C SER A 434 0.86 -22.37 -4.70
N GLY A 435 -0.07 -21.47 -4.36
CA GLY A 435 0.26 -20.28 -3.58
C GLY A 435 1.32 -19.41 -4.25
N ASN A 436 1.51 -19.52 -5.56
CA ASN A 436 2.54 -18.81 -6.32
C ASN A 436 1.97 -17.60 -7.07
N GLY A 437 2.85 -16.63 -7.36
CA GLY A 437 2.57 -15.58 -8.33
C GLY A 437 2.31 -16.11 -9.73
N TYR A 438 1.39 -15.47 -10.43
CA TYR A 438 0.94 -15.83 -11.76
C TYR A 438 0.89 -14.59 -12.64
N VAL A 439 1.35 -14.76 -13.88
CA VAL A 439 1.24 -13.75 -14.92
C VAL A 439 0.30 -14.28 -15.99
N ARG A 440 -0.70 -13.48 -16.35
CA ARG A 440 -1.61 -13.81 -17.45
C ARG A 440 -1.83 -12.62 -18.36
N SER A 441 -1.86 -12.93 -19.64
CA SER A 441 -2.24 -11.98 -20.67
C SER A 441 -3.15 -12.65 -21.68
N ILE A 442 -4.22 -11.96 -22.05
CA ILE A 442 -5.16 -12.37 -23.10
C ILE A 442 -5.23 -11.22 -24.11
N SER A 443 -5.21 -11.57 -25.39
CA SER A 443 -5.40 -10.64 -26.52
C SER A 443 -6.46 -11.22 -27.44
N GLY A 444 -7.55 -10.49 -27.69
CA GLY A 444 -8.65 -10.96 -28.54
C GLY A 444 -9.25 -12.30 -28.09
N SER A 445 -9.39 -12.52 -26.78
CA SER A 445 -9.82 -13.80 -26.16
C SER A 445 -8.84 -14.97 -26.32
N VAL A 446 -7.67 -14.76 -26.91
CA VAL A 446 -6.62 -15.77 -27.02
C VAL A 446 -5.62 -15.59 -25.88
N THR A 447 -5.37 -16.65 -25.11
CA THR A 447 -4.38 -16.63 -24.03
C THR A 447 -2.98 -16.53 -24.61
N GLN A 448 -2.27 -15.44 -24.31
CA GLN A 448 -0.91 -15.16 -24.76
C GLN A 448 0.13 -15.58 -23.73
N ILE A 449 -0.17 -15.36 -22.45
CA ILE A 449 0.67 -15.76 -21.33
C ILE A 449 -0.24 -16.42 -20.30
N SER A 450 0.16 -17.59 -19.81
CA SER A 450 -0.46 -18.28 -18.68
C SER A 450 0.61 -19.04 -17.94
N ALA A 451 1.37 -18.34 -17.10
CA ALA A 451 2.57 -18.89 -16.48
C ALA A 451 2.56 -18.64 -14.97
N THR A 452 2.89 -19.70 -14.22
CA THR A 452 3.34 -19.54 -12.84
C THR A 452 4.70 -18.85 -12.88
N ALA A 453 4.91 -17.90 -11.96
CA ALA A 453 6.26 -17.39 -11.71
C ALA A 453 7.15 -18.43 -11.00
N ASN A 454 6.59 -19.60 -10.62
CA ASN A 454 7.21 -20.63 -9.77
C ASN A 454 7.80 -20.06 -8.48
N MET A 455 7.21 -18.98 -7.96
CA MET A 455 7.69 -18.29 -6.77
C MET A 455 6.53 -17.97 -5.82
N PRO A 456 6.73 -18.12 -4.50
CA PRO A 456 5.68 -17.96 -3.51
C PRO A 456 5.02 -16.58 -3.59
N TRP A 457 3.69 -16.56 -3.62
CA TRP A 457 2.90 -15.37 -3.35
C TRP A 457 3.19 -14.92 -1.91
N PRO A 458 3.46 -13.64 -1.67
CA PRO A 458 3.88 -13.20 -0.36
C PRO A 458 2.74 -13.39 0.63
N ALA A 459 3.01 -14.04 1.76
CA ALA A 459 2.15 -13.90 2.94
C ALA A 459 2.51 -12.61 3.71
N THR A 460 3.82 -12.33 3.80
CA THR A 460 4.59 -11.14 4.24
C THR A 460 6.09 -11.54 4.11
N PRO A 461 7.08 -10.62 4.00
CA PRO A 461 7.00 -9.21 3.65
C PRO A 461 6.88 -9.05 2.11
N ALA A 462 6.20 -7.99 1.64
CA ALA A 462 5.90 -7.61 0.24
C ALA A 462 6.60 -8.34 -0.93
N ALA A 463 5.86 -8.62 -2.01
CA ALA A 463 6.41 -9.09 -3.28
C ALA A 463 6.53 -8.00 -4.35
N ARG A 464 7.45 -8.24 -5.29
CA ARG A 464 7.80 -7.38 -6.42
C ARG A 464 7.75 -8.19 -7.70
N SER A 465 6.99 -7.70 -8.66
CA SER A 465 6.92 -8.28 -9.99
C SER A 465 7.11 -7.22 -11.06
N ALA A 466 7.90 -7.55 -12.09
CA ALA A 466 8.07 -6.74 -13.28
C ALA A 466 7.57 -7.52 -14.49
N VAL A 467 6.88 -6.86 -15.40
CA VAL A 467 6.49 -7.44 -16.69
C VAL A 467 6.73 -6.43 -17.79
N ALA A 468 7.44 -6.86 -18.83
CA ALA A 468 7.62 -6.11 -20.05
C ALA A 468 6.93 -6.79 -21.23
N TRP A 469 6.45 -5.96 -22.16
CA TRP A 469 5.75 -6.41 -23.35
C TRP A 469 6.18 -5.60 -24.58
N LYS A 470 6.21 -6.30 -25.70
CA LYS A 470 6.33 -5.80 -27.07
C LYS A 470 5.82 -6.90 -28.00
N ALA A 471 5.30 -6.56 -29.17
CA ALA A 471 4.90 -7.57 -30.15
C ALA A 471 6.08 -8.51 -30.47
N GLY A 472 5.86 -9.82 -30.35
CA GLY A 472 6.88 -10.86 -30.49
C GLY A 472 7.85 -10.97 -29.31
N ASP A 473 7.67 -10.22 -28.22
CA ASP A 473 8.63 -10.23 -27.12
C ASP A 473 8.05 -9.74 -25.78
N ALA A 474 7.69 -10.68 -24.91
CA ALA A 474 7.32 -10.39 -23.52
C ALA A 474 8.22 -11.13 -22.52
N ALA A 475 8.41 -10.55 -21.34
CA ALA A 475 9.19 -11.15 -20.25
C ALA A 475 8.62 -10.74 -18.89
N TRP A 476 8.74 -11.61 -17.89
CA TRP A 476 8.32 -11.30 -16.53
C TRP A 476 9.35 -11.77 -15.51
N ALA A 477 9.50 -10.98 -14.46
CA ALA A 477 10.40 -11.22 -13.35
C ALA A 477 9.66 -11.11 -12.01
N TRP A 478 10.20 -11.80 -11.00
CA TRP A 478 9.66 -11.88 -9.66
C TRP A 478 10.83 -11.93 -8.67
N GLU A 479 10.85 -11.03 -7.68
CA GLU A 479 11.90 -10.97 -6.65
C GLU A 479 13.34 -11.03 -7.22
N GLY A 480 13.58 -10.38 -8.36
CA GLY A 480 14.88 -10.35 -9.03
C GLY A 480 15.21 -11.56 -9.90
N GLY A 481 14.41 -12.62 -9.87
CA GLY A 481 14.52 -13.75 -10.78
C GLY A 481 13.73 -13.54 -12.06
N LEU A 482 14.30 -13.89 -13.22
CA LEU A 482 13.53 -13.96 -14.46
C LEU A 482 12.63 -15.20 -14.39
N ALA A 483 11.32 -15.00 -14.39
CA ALA A 483 10.33 -16.04 -14.21
C ALA A 483 9.82 -16.61 -15.55
N GLY A 484 10.02 -15.90 -16.67
CA GLY A 484 9.80 -16.44 -18.01
C GLY A 484 9.77 -15.37 -19.10
N SER A 485 9.63 -15.83 -20.34
CA SER A 485 9.50 -15.00 -21.54
C SER A 485 8.62 -15.64 -22.61
N ASN A 486 8.13 -14.85 -23.55
CA ASN A 486 7.35 -15.28 -24.71
C ASN A 486 7.80 -14.50 -25.96
N ASN A 487 8.46 -15.19 -26.90
CA ASN A 487 8.99 -14.62 -28.14
C ASN A 487 7.98 -14.62 -29.31
N ALA A 488 6.71 -14.94 -29.03
CA ALA A 488 5.60 -14.88 -29.98
C ALA A 488 4.44 -14.05 -29.42
N TYR A 489 4.72 -13.16 -28.46
CA TYR A 489 3.70 -12.42 -27.73
C TYR A 489 2.87 -11.51 -28.64
N VAL A 490 1.55 -11.65 -28.58
CA VAL A 490 0.62 -10.68 -29.17
C VAL A 490 0.16 -9.72 -28.10
N VAL A 491 0.38 -8.42 -28.34
CA VAL A 491 -0.05 -7.35 -27.44
C VAL A 491 -1.58 -7.24 -27.45
N PRO A 492 -2.24 -7.13 -26.28
CA PRO A 492 -3.68 -6.86 -26.20
C PRO A 492 -4.10 -5.65 -27.04
N LEU A 493 -5.24 -5.76 -27.72
CA LEU A 493 -5.66 -4.76 -28.71
C LEU A 493 -6.07 -3.42 -28.07
N SER A 494 -6.42 -3.44 -26.79
CA SER A 494 -6.82 -2.28 -26.02
C SER A 494 -6.63 -2.55 -24.54
N MET A 495 -6.20 -1.54 -23.77
CA MET A 495 -6.14 -1.58 -22.29
C MET A 495 -6.40 -0.17 -21.75
N PRO A 496 -7.66 0.33 -21.75
CA PRO A 496 -8.04 1.69 -21.34
C PRO A 496 -8.09 1.91 -19.83
N LEU A 497 -7.95 0.87 -19.02
CA LEU A 497 -8.00 0.96 -17.56
C LEU A 497 -6.83 0.21 -16.92
N LEU A 498 -6.14 0.88 -16.00
CA LEU A 498 -5.35 0.27 -14.94
C LEU A 498 -6.25 0.12 -13.71
N VAL A 499 -6.48 -1.11 -13.27
CA VAL A 499 -7.32 -1.47 -12.13
C VAL A 499 -6.45 -2.13 -11.07
N LEU A 500 -6.44 -1.60 -9.85
CA LEU A 500 -5.67 -2.19 -8.75
C LEU A 500 -6.46 -3.32 -8.06
N SER A 501 -7.04 -4.22 -8.87
CA SER A 501 -7.84 -5.38 -8.47
C SER A 501 -8.11 -6.27 -9.69
N SER A 502 -9.00 -7.25 -9.52
CA SER A 502 -9.68 -7.91 -10.64
C SER A 502 -10.84 -7.04 -11.14
N SER A 503 -11.40 -7.34 -12.31
CA SER A 503 -12.70 -6.81 -12.77
C SER A 503 -13.91 -7.40 -12.02
N GLY A 504 -13.71 -7.96 -10.82
CA GLY A 504 -14.72 -8.60 -9.98
C GLY A 504 -14.35 -8.60 -8.49
N ALA A 505 -14.14 -9.78 -7.89
CA ALA A 505 -13.87 -9.93 -6.46
C ALA A 505 -12.56 -9.23 -6.04
N VAL A 506 -12.66 -8.40 -5.00
CA VAL A 506 -11.55 -7.67 -4.39
C VAL A 506 -11.11 -8.44 -3.16
N ASN A 507 -9.87 -8.94 -3.09
CA ASN A 507 -9.32 -9.44 -1.82
C ASN A 507 -8.55 -8.34 -1.10
N SER A 508 -8.32 -8.52 0.19
CA SER A 508 -7.54 -7.59 0.99
C SER A 508 -6.07 -7.60 0.57
N MET A 509 -5.51 -6.44 0.22
CA MET A 509 -4.11 -6.31 -0.17
C MET A 509 -3.64 -4.86 0.07
N ARG A 510 -2.35 -4.68 0.30
CA ARG A 510 -1.69 -3.38 0.26
C ARG A 510 -0.86 -3.23 -1.00
N ILE A 511 -1.11 -2.18 -1.78
CA ILE A 511 -0.25 -1.81 -2.91
C ILE A 511 0.75 -0.77 -2.42
N LYS A 512 2.04 -1.05 -2.54
CA LYS A 512 3.11 -0.13 -2.16
C LYS A 512 3.49 0.78 -3.30
N ARG A 513 3.70 0.21 -4.48
CA ARG A 513 4.19 0.97 -5.63
C ARG A 513 3.76 0.35 -6.96
N ILE A 514 3.46 1.20 -7.94
CA ILE A 514 3.34 0.84 -9.35
C ILE A 514 4.19 1.81 -10.18
N VAL A 515 5.02 1.29 -11.07
CA VAL A 515 5.82 2.09 -11.99
C VAL A 515 5.65 1.54 -13.40
N ILE A 516 5.46 2.44 -14.36
CA ILE A 516 5.27 2.08 -15.77
C ILE A 516 6.29 2.82 -16.62
N TYR A 517 6.98 2.09 -17.50
CA TYR A 517 7.89 2.60 -18.51
C TYR A 517 7.28 2.47 -19.90
N PRO A 518 7.55 3.40 -20.83
CA PRO A 518 6.94 3.44 -22.16
C PRO A 518 7.57 2.47 -23.17
N ARG A 519 8.52 1.63 -22.72
CA ARG A 519 9.27 0.69 -23.55
C ARG A 519 9.47 -0.66 -22.87
N ARG A 520 9.74 -1.69 -23.67
CA ARG A 520 10.13 -3.01 -23.17
C ARG A 520 11.56 -2.95 -22.63
N LEU A 521 11.71 -2.94 -21.30
CA LEU A 521 13.02 -2.99 -20.67
C LEU A 521 13.70 -4.34 -20.92
N SER A 522 15.03 -4.38 -20.85
CA SER A 522 15.80 -5.62 -20.99
C SER A 522 15.53 -6.58 -19.82
N ASN A 523 15.69 -7.89 -20.03
CA ASN A 523 15.45 -8.87 -18.98
C ASN A 523 16.31 -8.62 -17.73
N THR A 524 17.55 -8.19 -17.92
CA THR A 524 18.45 -7.77 -16.84
C THR A 524 17.88 -6.59 -16.03
N LYS A 525 17.27 -5.61 -16.70
CA LYS A 525 16.60 -4.49 -16.02
C LYS A 525 15.34 -4.94 -15.29
N LEU A 526 14.55 -5.86 -15.85
CA LEU A 526 13.39 -6.45 -15.15
C LEU A 526 13.81 -7.14 -13.86
N GLN A 527 14.89 -7.93 -13.92
CA GLN A 527 15.47 -8.57 -12.74
C GLN A 527 15.96 -7.54 -11.72
N ALA A 528 16.75 -6.55 -12.13
CA ALA A 528 17.24 -5.52 -11.21
C ALA A 528 16.09 -4.77 -10.51
N LEU A 529 15.08 -4.34 -11.28
CA LEU A 529 13.94 -3.58 -10.77
C LEU A 529 12.98 -4.43 -9.93
N SER A 530 12.91 -5.74 -10.12
CA SER A 530 12.11 -6.62 -9.27
C SER A 530 12.85 -7.11 -8.03
N ASN A 531 14.11 -6.72 -7.82
CA ASN A 531 14.92 -7.13 -6.67
C ASN A 531 14.66 -6.28 -5.42
N GLN A 532 15.06 -6.78 -4.24
CA GLN A 532 14.88 -6.13 -2.95
C GLN A 532 15.59 -4.76 -2.82
N GLY A 533 16.67 -4.51 -3.57
CA GLY A 533 17.45 -3.27 -3.52
C GLY A 533 17.35 -2.32 -4.73
N GLY A 534 16.58 -2.65 -5.77
CA GLY A 534 16.64 -1.94 -7.07
C GLY A 534 15.68 -0.77 -7.28
N TRP A 535 14.96 -0.33 -6.25
CA TRP A 535 13.90 0.69 -6.35
C TRP A 535 14.24 2.07 -5.75
N SER A 536 15.40 2.18 -5.08
CA SER A 536 15.98 3.49 -4.69
C SER A 536 16.52 4.19 -5.92
#